data_AF-A0A502WQ10-F1
#
_entry.id   AF-A0A502WQ10-F1
#
_cell.length_a   1.000
_cell.length_b   1.000
_cell.length_c   1.000
_cell.angle_alpha   90.00
_cell.angle_beta   90.00
_cell.angle_gamma   90.00
#
_symmetry.space_group_name_H-M   'P 1'
#
loop_
_entity.id
_entity.type
_entity.pdbx_description
1 polymer ?
#
loop_
_entity_poly.entity_id
_entity_poly.type
_entity_poly.pdbx_seq_one_letter_code
_entity_poly.pdbx_strand_id
1 'polypeptide(L)'
;MMKICYVHLLVLEAFVGPRPDGLEGCHNDGNPDNNRLDNLRWDTPESNQADRIAHGTDIRGIKNGQSKLTEEDISAIRREYVPRVKGSDCRALASKYGVSHSLIAGIVRNKTWRHVT
;
A
#
# COMPACT_ATOMS: atom_id res chain seq x y z
N MET A 1 -26.38 -21.28 -8.51
CA MET A 1 -25.08 -20.62 -8.20
C MET A 1 -24.90 -20.63 -6.69
N MET A 2 -23.75 -21.09 -6.21
CA MET A 2 -23.43 -21.05 -4.77
C MET A 2 -22.89 -19.65 -4.45
N LYS A 3 -23.48 -18.98 -3.46
CA LYS A 3 -23.04 -17.65 -3.03
C LYS A 3 -21.89 -17.85 -2.03
N ILE A 4 -20.71 -17.34 -2.34
CA ILE A 4 -19.59 -17.29 -1.38
C ILE A 4 -19.88 -16.12 -0.44
N CYS A 5 -19.94 -16.39 0.86
CA CYS A 5 -20.08 -15.39 1.91
C CYS A 5 -18.86 -15.45 2.83
N TYR A 6 -18.36 -14.31 3.27
CA TYR A 6 -17.28 -14.23 4.25
C TYR A 6 -17.86 -14.24 5.68
N VAL A 7 -17.21 -14.97 6.59
CA VAL A 7 -17.68 -15.14 7.97
C VAL A 7 -17.85 -13.79 8.69
N HIS A 8 -16.87 -12.89 8.62
CA HIS A 8 -16.98 -11.56 9.24
C HIS A 8 -18.19 -10.75 8.75
N LEU A 9 -18.54 -10.86 7.45
CA LEU A 9 -19.73 -10.18 6.92
C LEU A 9 -21.01 -10.78 7.46
N LEU A 10 -21.10 -12.11 7.55
CA LEU A 10 -22.26 -12.78 8.13
C LEU A 10 -22.46 -12.41 9.61
N VAL A 11 -21.36 -12.29 10.37
CA VAL A 11 -21.40 -11.84 11.77
C VAL A 11 -21.88 -10.38 11.85
N LEU A 12 -21.32 -9.47 11.07
CA LEU A 12 -21.75 -8.07 11.06
C LEU A 12 -23.22 -7.92 10.63
N GLU A 13 -23.64 -8.61 9.57
CA GLU A 13 -25.02 -8.56 9.08
C GLU A 13 -26.02 -9.09 10.11
N ALA A 14 -25.68 -10.16 10.84
CA ALA A 14 -26.57 -10.78 11.82
C ALA A 14 -26.70 -9.98 13.12
N PHE A 15 -25.61 -9.34 13.58
CA PHE A 15 -25.57 -8.74 14.92
C PHE A 15 -25.49 -7.20 14.93
N VAL A 16 -25.07 -6.56 13.83
CA VAL A 16 -25.02 -5.10 13.69
C VAL A 16 -26.11 -4.62 12.72
N GLY A 17 -26.26 -5.32 11.60
CA GLY A 17 -27.22 -5.00 10.56
C GLY A 17 -26.61 -4.98 9.16
N PRO A 18 -27.43 -4.73 8.12
CA PRO A 18 -27.00 -4.79 6.73
C PRO A 18 -25.84 -3.82 6.48
N ARG A 19 -24.91 -4.23 5.61
CA ARG A 19 -23.78 -3.40 5.18
C ARG A 19 -24.29 -2.06 4.64
N PRO A 20 -23.91 -0.93 5.25
CA PRO A 20 -24.22 0.38 4.70
C PRO A 20 -23.52 0.62 3.36
N ASP A 21 -24.11 1.44 2.50
CA ASP A 21 -23.56 1.74 1.19
C ASP A 21 -22.16 2.35 1.29
N GLY A 22 -21.23 1.82 0.49
CA GLY A 22 -19.85 2.29 0.45
C GLY A 22 -18.95 1.83 1.59
N LEU A 23 -19.44 0.99 2.52
CA LEU A 23 -18.63 0.47 3.63
C LEU A 23 -18.14 -0.97 3.41
N GLU A 24 -17.11 -1.34 4.16
CA GLU A 24 -16.47 -2.66 4.20
C GLU A 24 -16.49 -3.23 5.61
N GLY A 25 -16.50 -4.57 5.73
CA GLY A 25 -16.32 -5.25 7.00
C GLY A 25 -14.84 -5.30 7.34
N CYS A 26 -14.45 -4.65 8.43
CA CYS A 26 -13.06 -4.46 8.82
C CYS A 26 -12.75 -5.16 10.16
N HIS A 27 -11.51 -5.62 10.31
CA HIS A 27 -10.99 -6.20 11.55
C HIS A 27 -10.13 -5.18 12.30
N ASN A 28 -10.41 -4.97 13.59
CA ASN A 28 -9.68 -4.00 14.41
C ASN A 28 -8.24 -4.41 14.73
N ASP A 29 -7.89 -5.69 14.57
CA ASP A 29 -6.57 -6.25 14.87
C ASP A 29 -5.77 -6.68 13.62
N GLY A 30 -6.38 -6.57 12.44
CA GLY A 30 -5.78 -7.02 11.17
C GLY A 30 -5.70 -8.54 11.00
N ASN A 31 -6.30 -9.32 11.90
CA ASN A 31 -6.34 -10.79 11.82
C ASN A 31 -7.66 -11.27 11.20
N PRO A 32 -7.66 -11.76 9.95
CA PRO A 32 -8.90 -12.20 9.28
C PRO A 32 -9.57 -13.41 9.95
N ASP A 33 -8.84 -14.17 10.77
CA ASP A 33 -9.38 -15.33 11.49
C ASP A 33 -10.14 -14.93 12.77
N ASN A 34 -9.89 -13.72 13.31
CA ASN A 34 -10.57 -13.22 14.51
C ASN A 34 -11.93 -12.59 14.18
N ASN A 35 -12.96 -13.43 14.01
CA ASN A 35 -14.30 -13.03 13.59
C ASN A 35 -15.25 -12.72 14.76
N ARG A 36 -14.72 -12.38 15.94
CA ARG A 36 -15.55 -11.97 17.08
C ARG A 36 -16.19 -10.61 16.81
N LEU A 37 -17.45 -10.44 17.20
CA LEU A 37 -18.21 -9.20 16.94
C LEU A 37 -17.49 -7.94 17.47
N ASP A 38 -16.84 -8.04 18.63
CA ASP A 38 -16.06 -6.95 19.24
C ASP A 38 -14.81 -6.53 18.44
N ASN A 39 -14.35 -7.39 17.52
CA ASN A 39 -13.24 -7.14 16.62
C ASN A 39 -13.68 -6.64 15.23
N LEU A 40 -14.98 -6.57 14.95
CA LEU A 40 -15.51 -6.27 13.63
C LEU A 40 -16.23 -4.92 13.61
N ARG A 41 -16.12 -4.20 12.49
CA ARG A 41 -16.89 -2.97 12.25
C ARG A 41 -17.20 -2.76 10.78
N TRP A 42 -18.28 -2.04 10.50
CA TRP A 42 -18.45 -1.38 9.19
C TRP A 42 -17.61 -0.11 9.18
N ASP A 43 -16.76 0.05 8.18
CA ASP A 43 -15.93 1.25 8.04
C ASP A 43 -15.68 1.56 6.56
N THR A 44 -15.11 2.74 6.28
CA THR A 44 -14.82 3.16 4.92
C THR A 44 -13.60 2.41 4.36
N PRO A 45 -13.52 2.20 3.04
CA PRO A 45 -12.34 1.62 2.39
C PRO A 45 -11.04 2.39 2.71
N GLU A 46 -11.11 3.71 2.87
CA GLU A 46 -9.96 4.54 3.21
C GLU A 46 -9.44 4.24 4.61
N SER A 47 -10.34 4.09 5.59
CA SER A 47 -10.01 3.72 6.97
C SER A 47 -9.44 2.30 7.03
N ASN A 48 -10.06 1.33 6.35
CA ASN A 48 -9.56 -0.04 6.25
C ASN A 48 -8.16 -0.10 5.59
N GLN A 49 -7.90 0.77 4.61
CA GLN A 49 -6.57 0.88 4.00
C GLN A 49 -5.54 1.48 4.97
N ALA A 50 -5.93 2.43 5.83
CA ALA A 50 -5.07 2.97 6.88
C ALA A 50 -4.73 1.89 7.94
N ASP A 51 -5.69 1.04 8.29
CA ASP A 51 -5.47 -0.10 9.19
C ASP A 51 -4.37 -1.03 8.69
N ARG A 52 -4.27 -1.27 7.37
CA ARG A 52 -3.17 -2.09 6.82
C ARG A 52 -1.79 -1.52 7.13
N ILE A 53 -1.67 -0.20 7.24
CA ILE A 53 -0.43 0.47 7.63
C ILE A 53 -0.19 0.26 9.12
N ALA A 54 -1.20 0.51 9.95
CA ALA A 54 -1.12 0.37 11.40
C ALA A 54 -0.80 -1.09 11.83
N HIS A 55 -1.40 -2.07 11.15
CA HIS A 55 -1.20 -3.50 11.37
C HIS A 55 0.07 -4.05 10.69
N GLY A 56 0.79 -3.23 9.91
CA GLY A 56 2.01 -3.65 9.24
C GLY A 56 1.83 -4.63 8.07
N THR A 57 0.59 -4.85 7.62
CA THR A 57 0.20 -5.75 6.51
C THR A 57 0.24 -5.07 5.14
N ASP A 58 0.55 -3.77 5.10
CA ASP A 58 0.81 -3.07 3.86
C ASP A 58 2.10 -3.56 3.18
N ILE A 59 1.99 -3.88 1.88
CA ILE A 59 3.05 -4.50 1.06
C ILE A 59 3.82 -3.50 0.20
N ARG A 60 3.86 -2.21 0.55
CA ARG A 60 4.62 -1.20 -0.21
C ARG A 60 6.13 -1.40 -0.09
N GLY A 61 6.85 -0.82 -1.05
CA GLY A 61 8.30 -0.75 -1.04
C GLY A 61 8.97 -2.12 -1.10
N ILE A 62 9.92 -2.39 -0.21
CA ILE A 62 10.66 -3.66 -0.19
C ILE A 62 9.78 -4.88 0.15
N LYS A 63 8.64 -4.67 0.83
CA LYS A 63 7.66 -5.73 1.08
C LYS A 63 6.93 -6.19 -0.19
N ASN A 64 6.98 -5.40 -1.26
CA ASN A 64 6.50 -5.85 -2.57
C ASN A 64 7.54 -6.79 -3.19
N GLY A 65 7.19 -8.07 -3.34
CA GLY A 65 8.09 -9.08 -3.92
C GLY A 65 8.54 -8.81 -5.37
N GLN A 66 7.92 -7.84 -6.05
CA GLN A 66 8.34 -7.37 -7.39
C GLN A 66 9.21 -6.10 -7.34
N SER A 67 9.51 -5.56 -6.15
CA SER A 67 10.32 -4.35 -6.02
C SER A 67 11.76 -4.63 -6.40
N LYS A 68 12.33 -3.77 -7.23
CA LYS A 68 13.76 -3.76 -7.58
C LYS A 68 14.58 -2.77 -6.76
N LEU A 69 13.93 -1.92 -5.97
CA LEU A 69 14.55 -0.83 -5.24
C LEU A 69 14.23 -0.96 -3.74
N THR A 70 15.17 -0.51 -2.92
CA THR A 70 15.06 -0.37 -1.46
C THR A 70 14.77 1.07 -1.07
N GLU A 71 14.41 1.33 0.19
CA GLU A 71 14.21 2.70 0.67
C GLU A 71 15.51 3.51 0.59
N GLU A 72 16.66 2.87 0.85
CA GLU A 72 17.99 3.44 0.70
C GLU A 72 18.29 3.84 -0.74
N ASP A 73 17.90 3.01 -1.72
CA ASP A 73 18.01 3.35 -3.14
C ASP A 73 17.16 4.58 -3.48
N ILE A 74 15.96 4.70 -2.92
CA ILE A 74 15.09 5.87 -3.14
C ILE A 74 15.75 7.15 -2.62
N SER A 75 16.28 7.12 -1.40
CA SER A 75 17.00 8.26 -0.81
C SER A 75 18.26 8.60 -1.62
N ALA A 76 18.99 7.59 -2.11
CA ALA A 76 20.15 7.78 -2.96
C ALA A 76 19.79 8.40 -4.32
N ILE A 77 18.77 7.88 -5.01
CA ILE A 77 18.26 8.41 -6.29
C ILE A 77 17.88 9.88 -6.16
N ARG A 78 17.15 10.25 -5.09
CA ARG A 78 16.73 11.65 -4.88
C ARG A 78 17.90 12.59 -4.64
N ARG A 79 18.92 12.14 -3.91
CA ARG A 79 20.15 12.92 -3.65
C ARG A 79 21.06 13.05 -4.86
N GLU A 80 21.18 11.98 -5.65
CA GLU A 80 22.07 11.93 -6.83
C GLU A 80 21.49 12.64 -8.05
N TYR A 81 20.17 12.82 -8.11
CA TYR A 81 19.52 13.46 -9.23
C TYR A 81 19.83 14.97 -9.28
N VAL A 82 20.46 15.38 -10.37
CA VAL A 82 20.73 16.79 -10.66
C VAL A 82 20.16 17.12 -12.04
N PRO A 83 19.14 18.00 -12.14
CA PRO A 83 18.54 18.36 -13.42
C PRO A 83 19.57 18.92 -14.40
N ARG A 84 19.47 18.51 -15.66
CA ARG A 84 20.31 19.02 -16.78
C ARG A 84 21.81 18.75 -16.65
N VAL A 85 22.23 17.88 -15.72
CA VAL A 85 23.61 17.41 -15.61
C VAL A 85 23.71 15.98 -16.15
N LYS A 86 24.49 15.80 -17.22
CA LYS A 86 24.74 14.49 -17.82
C LYS A 86 25.41 13.58 -16.79
N GLY A 87 24.89 12.36 -16.63
CA GLY A 87 25.38 11.40 -15.62
C GLY A 87 24.60 11.44 -14.29
N SER A 88 23.85 12.51 -14.05
CA SER A 88 22.95 12.66 -12.89
C SER A 88 21.48 12.85 -13.30
N ASP A 89 21.19 12.75 -14.59
CA ASP A 89 19.83 12.79 -15.12
C ASP A 89 19.10 11.45 -14.95
N CYS A 90 17.79 11.47 -15.18
CA CYS A 90 16.95 10.29 -15.02
C CYS A 90 17.38 9.09 -15.88
N ARG A 91 18.05 9.28 -17.03
CA ARG A 91 18.48 8.17 -17.91
C ARG A 91 19.72 7.51 -17.33
N ALA A 92 20.68 8.31 -16.87
CA ALA A 92 21.86 7.81 -16.20
C ALA A 92 21.50 7.03 -14.93
N LEU A 93 20.61 7.57 -14.10
CA LEU A 93 20.14 6.89 -12.90
C LEU A 93 19.33 5.63 -13.22
N ALA A 94 18.47 5.65 -14.25
CA ALA A 94 17.74 4.46 -14.68
C ALA A 94 18.68 3.32 -15.08
N SER A 95 19.74 3.64 -15.82
CA SER A 95 20.79 2.69 -16.17
C SER A 95 21.52 2.16 -14.93
N LYS A 96 21.89 3.05 -13.99
CA LYS A 96 22.61 2.69 -12.76
C LYS A 96 21.81 1.71 -11.89
N TYR A 97 20.51 1.96 -11.72
CA TYR A 97 19.65 1.17 -10.83
C TYR A 97 18.87 0.05 -11.55
N GLY A 98 19.07 -0.15 -12.85
CA GLY A 98 18.41 -1.23 -13.61
C GLY A 98 16.88 -1.11 -13.69
N VAL A 99 16.36 0.12 -13.70
CA VAL A 99 14.92 0.43 -13.72
C VAL A 99 14.56 1.35 -14.88
N SER A 100 13.26 1.58 -15.09
CA SER A 100 12.82 2.48 -16.16
C SER A 100 13.09 3.95 -15.81
N HIS A 101 13.41 4.75 -16.83
CA HIS A 101 13.52 6.21 -16.71
C HIS A 101 12.24 6.84 -16.12
N SER A 102 11.07 6.33 -16.48
CA SER A 102 9.79 6.81 -15.96
C SER A 102 9.66 6.58 -14.45
N LEU A 103 10.15 5.46 -13.92
CA LEU A 103 10.16 5.19 -12.48
C LEU A 103 11.07 6.19 -11.75
N ILE A 104 12.30 6.40 -12.23
CA ILE A 104 13.20 7.42 -11.67
C ILE A 104 12.54 8.79 -11.69
N ALA A 105 11.95 9.17 -12.83
CA ALA A 105 11.28 10.45 -12.99
C ALA A 105 10.05 10.62 -12.06
N GLY A 106 9.43 9.53 -11.65
CA GLY A 106 8.39 9.49 -10.62
C GLY A 106 8.95 9.64 -9.21
N ILE A 107 10.04 8.94 -8.90
CA ILE A 107 10.74 9.00 -7.61
C ILE A 107 11.26 10.41 -7.31
N VAL A 108 11.96 11.03 -8.25
CA VAL A 108 12.55 12.38 -8.07
C VAL A 108 11.49 13.48 -7.97
N ARG A 109 10.30 13.27 -8.54
CA ARG A 109 9.15 14.19 -8.41
C ARG A 109 8.24 13.85 -7.24
N ASN A 110 8.66 12.93 -6.37
CA ASN A 110 7.88 12.43 -5.25
C ASN A 110 6.47 11.96 -5.64
N LYS A 111 6.31 11.38 -6.84
CA LYS A 111 5.06 10.79 -7.31
C LYS A 111 4.94 9.33 -6.91
N THR A 112 6.06 8.61 -6.86
CA THR A 112 6.19 7.20 -6.45
C THR A 112 7.09 7.14 -5.21
N TRP A 113 6.93 6.10 -4.38
CA TRP A 113 7.68 5.94 -3.12
C TRP A 113 7.51 7.13 -2.16
N ARG A 114 6.31 7.71 -2.10
CA ARG A 114 5.98 8.90 -1.28
C ARG A 114 6.14 8.71 0.23
N HIS A 115 6.11 7.46 0.67
CA HIS A 115 6.24 7.09 2.08
C HIS A 115 7.71 7.11 2.56
N VAL A 116 8.67 7.04 1.62
CA VAL A 116 10.07 7.29 1.90
C VAL A 116 10.28 8.79 1.73
N THR A 117 10.88 9.45 2.72
CA THR A 117 11.19 10.89 2.70
C THR A 117 12.65 11.14 2.37
#